data_AF-A0A1X0A674-F1
#
_entry.id   AF-A0A1X0A674-F1
#
_cell.length_a   1.000
_cell.length_b   1.000
_cell.length_c   1.000
_cell.angle_alpha   90.00
_cell.angle_beta   90.00
_cell.angle_gamma   90.00
#
_symmetry.space_group_name_H-M   'P 1'
#
loop_
_entity.id
_entity.type
_entity.pdbx_description
1 polymer ?
#
loop_
_entity_poly.entity_id
_entity_poly.type
_entity_poly.pdbx_seq_one_letter_code
_entity_poly.pdbx_strand_id
1 'polypeptide(L)'
;MKLAFATHAALAWNISRRDDQFRSALASRAIIGQAKGMLMERFGIDAVAAFYLLKRLSQESNTPVVDISHRLVNVERPRREAPSP
;
A
#
# COMPACT_ATOMS: atom_id res chain seq x y z
N MET A 1 -42.23 -10.31 -8.83
CA MET A 1 -41.50 -10.12 -7.55
C MET A 1 -40.04 -10.59 -7.59
N LYS A 2 -39.66 -11.68 -8.28
CA LYS A 2 -38.26 -12.19 -8.32
C LYS A 2 -37.20 -11.25 -8.93
N LEU A 3 -37.56 -10.44 -9.93
CA LEU A 3 -36.59 -9.55 -10.59
C LEU A 3 -36.09 -8.42 -9.66
N ALA A 4 -36.93 -7.91 -8.77
CA ALA A 4 -36.54 -6.83 -7.86
C ALA A 4 -35.41 -7.26 -6.91
N PHE A 5 -35.49 -8.45 -6.31
CA PHE A 5 -34.44 -8.95 -5.41
C PHE A 5 -33.11 -9.19 -6.12
N ALA A 6 -33.12 -9.69 -7.36
CA ALA A 6 -31.90 -9.93 -8.13
C ALA A 6 -31.16 -8.62 -8.48
N THR A 7 -31.90 -7.56 -8.83
CA THR A 7 -31.30 -6.24 -9.11
C THR A 7 -30.71 -5.60 -7.87
N HIS A 8 -31.41 -5.66 -6.72
CA HIS A 8 -30.89 -5.11 -5.47
C HIS A 8 -29.66 -5.89 -4.96
N ALA A 9 -29.65 -7.23 -5.09
CA ALA A 9 -28.50 -8.06 -4.76
C ALA A 9 -27.28 -7.73 -5.66
N ALA A 10 -27.49 -7.53 -6.97
CA ALA A 10 -26.43 -7.15 -7.89
C ALA A 10 -25.87 -5.74 -7.62
N LEU A 11 -26.73 -4.78 -7.25
CA LEU A 11 -26.30 -3.42 -6.88
C LEU A 11 -25.52 -3.41 -5.56
N ALA A 12 -26.03 -4.07 -4.52
CA ALA A 12 -25.35 -4.20 -3.23
C ALA A 12 -23.97 -4.88 -3.38
N TRP A 13 -23.89 -5.93 -4.20
CA TRP A 13 -22.62 -6.60 -4.51
C TRP A 13 -21.61 -5.69 -5.22
N ASN A 14 -22.07 -4.89 -6.18
CA ASN A 14 -21.21 -3.93 -6.89
C ASN A 14 -20.71 -2.82 -5.97
N ILE A 15 -21.55 -2.32 -5.07
CA ILE A 15 -21.17 -1.29 -4.09
C ILE A 15 -20.12 -1.85 -3.13
N SER A 16 -20.34 -3.03 -2.54
CA SER A 16 -19.37 -3.69 -1.66
C SER A 16 -18.01 -3.90 -2.35
N ARG A 17 -18.01 -4.36 -3.61
CA ARG A 17 -16.78 -4.53 -4.40
C ARG A 17 -16.04 -3.22 -4.61
N ARG A 18 -16.74 -2.13 -4.92
CA ARG A 18 -16.12 -0.80 -5.13
C ARG A 18 -15.55 -0.27 -3.83
N ASP A 19 -16.26 -0.44 -2.72
CA ASP A 19 -15.79 -0.03 -1.40
C ASP A 19 -14.51 -0.77 -1.02
N ASP A 20 -14.43 -2.07 -1.27
CA ASP A 20 -13.23 -2.86 -1.02
C ASP A 20 -12.04 -2.45 -1.90
N GLN A 21 -12.27 -2.21 -3.20
CA GLN A 21 -11.23 -1.71 -4.10
C GLN A 21 -10.73 -0.33 -3.69
N PHE A 22 -11.64 0.57 -3.31
CA PHE A 22 -11.29 1.90 -2.85
C PHE A 22 -10.49 1.86 -1.53
N ARG A 23 -10.95 1.07 -0.56
CA ARG A 23 -10.23 0.87 0.71
C ARG A 23 -8.84 0.27 0.48
N SER A 24 -8.73 -0.71 -0.42
CA SER A 24 -7.45 -1.30 -0.81
C SER A 24 -6.51 -0.28 -1.48
N ALA A 25 -7.04 0.56 -2.36
CA ALA A 25 -6.28 1.63 -3.00
C ALA A 25 -5.79 2.68 -1.99
N LEU A 26 -6.65 3.07 -1.03
CA LEU A 26 -6.27 3.98 0.05
C LEU A 26 -5.18 3.37 0.96
N ALA A 27 -5.34 2.12 1.37
CA ALA A 27 -4.35 1.41 2.18
C ALA A 27 -3.00 1.33 1.45
N SER A 28 -3.02 1.00 0.16
CA SER A 28 -1.84 0.96 -0.71
C SER A 28 -1.17 2.34 -0.80
N ARG A 29 -1.95 3.41 -0.98
CA ARG A 29 -1.41 4.78 -1.04
C ARG A 29 -0.75 5.18 0.29
N ALA A 30 -1.37 4.84 1.41
CA ALA A 30 -0.86 5.17 2.74
C ALA A 30 0.49 4.49 3.02
N ILE A 31 0.59 3.17 2.78
CA ILE A 31 1.84 2.44 3.05
C ILE A 31 2.97 2.85 2.09
N ILE A 32 2.67 3.11 0.83
CA ILE A 32 3.66 3.62 -0.14
C ILE A 32 4.14 5.00 0.30
N GLY A 33 3.26 5.87 0.79
CA GLY A 33 3.63 7.17 1.34
C GLY A 33 4.58 7.07 2.53
N GLN A 34 4.34 6.16 3.46
CA GLN A 34 5.21 5.93 4.62
C GLN A 34 6.60 5.42 4.18
N ALA A 35 6.64 4.41 3.31
CA ALA A 35 7.88 3.89 2.75
C ALA A 35 8.70 4.97 2.04
N LYS A 36 8.05 5.84 1.25
CA LYS A 36 8.70 6.99 0.63
C LYS A 36 9.31 7.93 1.67
N GLY A 37 8.56 8.30 2.71
CA GLY A 37 9.06 9.18 3.78
C GLY A 37 10.31 8.62 4.47
N MET A 38 10.33 7.31 4.75
CA MET A 38 11.51 6.64 5.32
C MET A 38 12.72 6.66 4.38
N LEU A 39 12.51 6.44 3.07
CA LEU A 39 13.60 6.53 2.09
C LEU A 39 14.13 7.96 1.95
N MET A 40 13.23 8.95 1.98
CA MET A 40 13.61 10.36 1.95
C MET A 40 14.49 10.71 3.14
N GLU A 41 14.10 10.32 4.36
CA GLU A 41 14.90 10.53 5.56
C GLU A 41 16.26 9.83 5.48
N ARG A 42 16.26 8.54 5.10
CA ARG A 42 17.46 7.69 5.14
C ARG A 42 18.51 8.05 4.09
N PHE A 43 18.08 8.52 2.92
CA PHE A 43 18.95 8.77 1.77
C PHE A 43 19.06 10.25 1.40
N GLY A 44 18.33 11.15 2.07
CA GLY A 44 18.32 12.58 1.77
C GLY A 44 17.78 12.92 0.39
N ILE A 45 16.88 12.08 -0.16
CA ILE A 45 16.30 12.23 -1.49
C ILE A 45 14.88 12.77 -1.44
N ASP A 46 14.41 13.36 -2.54
CA ASP A 46 13.03 13.84 -2.63
C ASP A 46 12.00 12.71 -2.81
N ALA A 47 10.72 13.08 -2.75
CA ALA A 47 9.61 12.15 -2.87
C ALA A 47 9.51 11.49 -4.27
N VAL A 48 10.05 12.12 -5.31
CA VAL A 48 10.02 11.57 -6.68
C VAL A 48 11.09 10.48 -6.77
N ALA A 49 12.32 10.78 -6.40
CA ALA A 49 13.44 9.86 -6.34
C ALA A 49 13.15 8.66 -5.42
N ALA A 50 12.55 8.87 -4.25
CA ALA A 50 12.14 7.79 -3.35
C ALA A 50 11.12 6.83 -4.00
N PHE A 51 10.16 7.38 -4.75
CA PHE A 51 9.19 6.54 -5.48
C PHE A 51 9.83 5.80 -6.66
N TYR A 52 10.78 6.42 -7.36
CA TYR A 52 11.58 5.75 -8.38
C TYR A 52 12.37 4.57 -7.81
N LEU A 53 12.95 4.72 -6.62
CA LEU A 53 13.66 3.62 -5.96
C LEU A 53 12.72 2.45 -5.64
N LEU A 54 11.54 2.72 -5.07
CA LEU A 54 10.52 1.68 -4.82
C LEU A 54 10.10 0.98 -6.11
N LYS A 55 9.91 1.73 -7.21
CA LYS A 55 9.60 1.16 -8.52
C LYS A 55 10.73 0.27 -9.06
N ARG A 56 11.97 0.72 -8.93
CA ARG A 56 13.15 -0.04 -9.37
C ARG A 56 13.24 -1.37 -8.63
N LEU A 57 13.11 -1.33 -7.30
CA LEU A 57 13.08 -2.55 -6.47
C LEU A 57 11.92 -3.47 -6.87
N SER A 58 10.75 -2.91 -7.20
CA SER A 58 9.59 -3.67 -7.68
C SER A 58 9.88 -4.42 -8.96
N GLN A 59 10.53 -3.77 -9.92
CA GLN A 59 10.91 -4.37 -11.19
C GLN A 59 11.99 -5.45 -11.01
N GLU A 60 13.04 -5.15 -10.24
CA GLU A 60 14.16 -6.07 -9.99
C GLU A 60 13.70 -7.34 -9.25
N SER A 61 12.75 -7.22 -8.33
CA SER A 61 12.23 -8.34 -7.54
C SER A 61 10.93 -8.95 -8.06
N ASN A 62 10.40 -8.44 -9.18
CA ASN A 62 9.06 -8.78 -9.70
C ASN A 62 7.97 -8.84 -8.61
N THR A 63 8.01 -7.88 -7.68
CA THR A 63 7.12 -7.82 -6.51
C THR A 63 6.34 -6.51 -6.54
N PRO A 64 5.04 -6.48 -6.22
CA PRO A 64 4.27 -5.24 -6.17
C PRO A 64 4.90 -4.18 -5.27
N VAL A 65 4.85 -2.91 -5.70
CA VAL A 65 5.40 -1.76 -4.92
C VAL A 65 4.80 -1.67 -3.52
N VAL A 66 3.52 -2.01 -3.36
CA VAL A 66 2.81 -2.04 -2.07
C VAL A 66 3.44 -3.06 -1.11
N ASP A 67 3.81 -4.23 -1.60
CA ASP A 67 4.42 -5.30 -0.79
C ASP A 67 5.85 -4.95 -0.38
N ILE A 68 6.62 -4.32 -1.28
CA ILE A 68 7.94 -3.78 -0.95
C ILE A 68 7.83 -2.70 0.12
N SER A 69 6.81 -1.84 0.01
CA SER A 69 6.56 -0.79 1.00
C SER A 69 6.21 -1.39 2.37
N HIS A 70 5.38 -2.44 2.40
CA HIS A 70 5.11 -3.20 3.63
C HIS A 70 6.38 -3.80 4.24
N ARG A 71 7.22 -4.45 3.43
CA ARG A 71 8.49 -5.01 3.91
C ARG A 71 9.40 -3.93 4.49
N LEU A 72 9.53 -2.79 3.82
CA LEU A 72 10.37 -1.68 4.27
C LEU A 72 9.88 -1.11 5.62
N VAL A 73 8.59 -0.82 5.73
CA VAL A 73 7.98 -0.29 6.96
C VAL A 73 8.09 -1.30 8.11
N ASN A 74 7.87 -2.59 7.82
CA ASN A 74 8.01 -3.65 8.82
C ASN A 74 9.44 -3.93 9.25
N VAL A 75 10.47 -3.57 8.46
CA VAL A 75 11.88 -3.70 8.86
C VAL A 75 12.31 -2.55 9.79
N GLU A 76 11.72 -1.37 9.64
CA GLU A 76 12.02 -0.22 10.48
C GLU A 76 11.41 -0.33 11.89
N ARG A 77 10.22 -0.89 12.01
CA ARG A 77 9.57 -1.08 13.32
C ARG A 77 10.45 -1.88 14.31
N PRO A 78 11.07 -3.02 13.93
CA PRO A 78 12.06 -3.73 14.74
C PRO A 78 13.28 -2.91 15.15
N ARG A 79 13.73 -1.94 14.32
CA ARG A 79 14.92 -1.12 14.63
C ARG A 79 14.66 -0.10 15.74
N ARG A 80 13.43 0.45 15.80
CA ARG A 80 13.05 1.42 16.85
C ARG A 80 12.67 0.78 18.17
N GLU A 81 12.19 -0.46 18.16
CA GLU A 81 11.76 -1.19 19.37
C GLU A 81 12.88 -2.00 20.03
N ALA A 82 14.07 -2.07 19.44
CA ALA A 82 15.22 -2.73 20.06
C ALA A 82 15.60 -2.03 21.38
N PRO A 83 15.62 -2.72 22.54
CA PRO A 83 15.99 -2.12 23.80
C PRO A 83 17.45 -1.65 23.75
N SER A 84 17.70 -0.44 24.25
CA SER A 84 19.05 0.07 24.48
C SER A 84 19.78 -0.85 25.47
N PRO A 85 21.08 -1.14 25.27
CA PRO A 85 21.87 -1.95 26.18
C PRO A 85 22.04 -1.31 27.56
#